data_AF-A0A1A8XGK3-F1
#
_entry.id   AF-A0A1A8XGK3-F1
#
_cell.length_a   1.000
_cell.length_b   1.000
_cell.length_c   1.000
_cell.angle_alpha   90.00
_cell.angle_beta   90.00
_cell.angle_gamma   90.00
#
_symmetry.space_group_name_H-M   'P 1'
#
loop_
_entity.id
_entity.type
_entity.pdbx_description
1 polymer ?
#
loop_
_entity_poly.entity_id
_entity_poly.type
_entity_poly.pdbx_seq_one_letter_code
_entity_poly.pdbx_strand_id
1 'polypeptide(L)'
;MMHALPFVALWLDDHAAGDTVVHLLNRDTHQTMPLPDLAANPQAVEEFLPDLARAVPPPDPAARWLLLLEPSLPQSWQRLRWEALHLAGRPLSAQALVIRKATWHSQRAITGKPARFLDLFPAAEFSFLDRFQPLILSGRLRTARASFLKRDMAATGDLIIMAHGRSHGLVDAAGNSFALPVAHPMPTRIWLLACNVDGAMDDLAQDLLGQGCRTVISATGDLSAPEMARVVEGLFAPAHLPDENRSWLARAEAAFKGAGSPLALTIWGGCDLDPTPCAPWNRMTWDNEHGNRRRPPLDDETTREEFLAAYQHATSRQAWPLTRKWMLPPLLWLAEKHDHPTMRDLSTQRGDAKSPEAIRGLISAARRVGNYAQMARYLSLGLKIPDLTVSERADYLGALANLFIDLNLPESAAAIIARHEDCLWDDPEDRYWADFKRLDWRARMEARRGRLHLALDHMTAKRRQARTDDGRELAWQLYLATWGYVAGQVPAEQAAAFADEVAQRLAGSTAQDLGQGNETVAYLLRALAAHAWATQDSAHLAVAGSWLAYAEIGNEDRG
;
A
#
# COMPACT_ATOMS: atom_id res chain seq x y z
N MET A 1 -11.51 -18.00 9.44
CA MET A 1 -10.65 -17.06 8.65
C MET A 1 -11.15 -17.05 7.21
N MET A 2 -11.52 -15.90 6.66
CA MET A 2 -11.84 -15.79 5.24
C MET A 2 -10.53 -15.84 4.44
N HIS A 3 -10.22 -16.98 3.82
CA HIS A 3 -9.11 -17.05 2.87
C HIS A 3 -9.50 -16.27 1.62
N ALA A 4 -8.79 -15.20 1.29
CA ALA A 4 -8.93 -14.59 -0.02
C ALA A 4 -8.21 -15.42 -1.07
N LEU A 5 -8.91 -15.64 -2.18
CA LEU A 5 -8.37 -16.33 -3.34
C LEU A 5 -7.12 -15.60 -3.85
N PRO A 6 -6.12 -16.33 -4.35
CA PRO A 6 -5.03 -15.71 -5.10
C PRO A 6 -5.60 -14.93 -6.29
N PHE A 7 -4.94 -13.85 -6.70
CA PHE A 7 -5.39 -13.05 -7.83
C PHE A 7 -4.22 -12.62 -8.71
N VAL A 8 -4.54 -12.34 -9.96
CA VAL A 8 -3.72 -11.57 -10.88
C VAL A 8 -4.59 -10.45 -11.48
N ALA A 9 -4.16 -9.21 -11.34
CA ALA A 9 -4.81 -8.04 -11.92
C ALA A 9 -4.03 -7.51 -13.12
N LEU A 10 -4.78 -7.22 -14.19
CA LEU A 10 -4.28 -6.68 -15.45
C LEU A 10 -4.95 -5.34 -15.76
N TRP A 11 -4.15 -4.30 -15.96
CA TRP A 11 -4.62 -2.97 -16.38
C TRP A 11 -3.61 -2.29 -17.30
N LEU A 12 -4.07 -1.30 -18.08
CA LEU A 12 -3.19 -0.42 -18.87
C LEU A 12 -2.82 0.84 -18.09
N ASP A 13 -1.57 1.29 -18.30
CA ASP A 13 -1.14 2.62 -17.90
C ASP A 13 -1.41 3.64 -19.01
N ASP A 14 -2.45 4.44 -18.83
CA ASP A 14 -2.82 5.50 -19.77
C ASP A 14 -1.93 6.75 -19.63
N HIS A 15 -0.98 6.78 -18.68
CA HIS A 15 -0.19 7.97 -18.33
C HIS A 15 1.20 7.99 -19.01
N ALA A 16 1.59 6.91 -19.68
CA ALA A 16 2.86 6.82 -20.38
C ALA A 16 2.75 7.42 -21.80
N ALA A 17 3.44 8.54 -22.04
CA ALA A 17 3.73 9.03 -23.39
C ALA A 17 4.76 8.10 -24.07
N GLY A 18 4.33 6.90 -24.46
CA GLY A 18 5.18 5.82 -25.00
C GLY A 18 4.37 4.58 -25.40
N ASP A 19 5.07 3.46 -25.62
CA ASP A 19 4.45 2.16 -25.91
C ASP A 19 3.47 1.76 -24.80
N THR A 20 2.26 1.36 -25.17
CA THR A 20 1.22 0.95 -24.22
C THR A 20 1.69 -0.26 -23.41
N VAL A 21 1.76 -0.12 -22.09
CA VAL A 21 2.18 -1.20 -21.18
C VAL A 21 1.01 -1.78 -20.39
N VAL A 22 1.02 -3.10 -20.25
CA VAL A 22 0.16 -3.85 -19.34
C VAL A 22 0.87 -4.01 -18.01
N HIS A 23 0.18 -3.65 -16.95
CA HIS A 23 0.59 -3.93 -15.59
C HIS A 23 0.02 -5.28 -15.15
N LEU A 24 0.85 -6.06 -14.49
CA LEU A 24 0.47 -7.34 -13.91
C LEU A 24 0.79 -7.32 -12.42
N LEU A 25 -0.24 -7.39 -11.58
CA LEU A 25 -0.11 -7.40 -10.12
C LEU A 25 -0.69 -8.67 -9.51
N ASN A 26 0.08 -9.27 -8.61
CA ASN A 26 -0.41 -10.25 -7.65
C ASN A 26 0.08 -9.85 -6.22
N ARG A 27 -0.08 -10.74 -5.24
CA ARG A 27 0.34 -10.47 -3.85
C ARG A 27 1.85 -10.35 -3.64
N ASP A 28 2.65 -10.97 -4.50
CA ASP A 28 4.08 -11.15 -4.31
C ASP A 28 4.92 -10.36 -5.32
N THR A 29 4.41 -10.11 -6.52
CA THR A 29 5.11 -9.44 -7.63
C THR A 29 4.23 -8.42 -8.34
N HIS A 30 4.86 -7.34 -8.80
CA HIS A 30 4.32 -6.41 -9.79
C HIS A 30 5.27 -6.35 -10.97
N GLN A 31 4.75 -6.52 -12.17
CA GLN A 31 5.50 -6.54 -13.43
C GLN A 31 4.82 -5.63 -14.44
N THR A 32 5.61 -5.09 -15.38
CA THR A 32 5.12 -4.32 -16.52
C THR A 32 5.65 -4.93 -17.80
N MET A 33 4.83 -4.95 -18.84
CA MET A 33 5.17 -5.55 -20.13
C MET A 33 4.44 -4.83 -21.28
N PRO A 34 4.96 -4.88 -22.52
CA PRO A 34 4.26 -4.31 -23.67
C PRO A 34 2.89 -4.97 -23.86
N LEU A 35 1.87 -4.19 -24.26
CA LEU A 35 0.54 -4.70 -24.59
C LEU A 35 0.59 -5.57 -25.86
N PRO A 36 0.18 -6.85 -25.79
CA PRO A 36 0.02 -7.67 -26.98
C PRO A 36 -1.07 -7.12 -27.93
N ASP A 37 -0.75 -6.99 -29.22
CA ASP A 37 -1.71 -6.57 -30.25
C ASP A 37 -2.64 -7.73 -30.65
N LEU A 38 -3.80 -7.80 -30.01
CA LEU A 38 -4.80 -8.83 -30.28
C LEU A 38 -5.61 -8.58 -31.55
N ALA A 39 -5.68 -7.33 -32.02
CA ALA A 39 -6.43 -7.00 -33.23
C ALA A 39 -5.69 -7.52 -34.47
N ALA A 40 -4.36 -7.47 -34.44
CA ALA A 40 -3.51 -8.01 -35.51
C ALA A 40 -3.23 -9.51 -35.40
N ASN A 41 -3.21 -10.09 -34.19
CA ASN A 41 -2.89 -11.49 -33.99
C ASN A 41 -3.65 -12.13 -32.81
N PRO A 42 -4.70 -12.93 -33.06
CA PRO A 42 -5.39 -13.69 -32.03
C PRO A 42 -4.48 -14.66 -31.24
N GLN A 43 -3.36 -15.13 -31.83
CA GLN A 43 -2.36 -15.97 -31.15
C GLN A 43 -1.52 -15.18 -30.14
N ALA A 44 -1.52 -13.84 -30.18
CA ALA A 44 -0.76 -13.02 -29.24
C ALA A 44 -1.23 -13.16 -27.78
N VAL A 45 -2.50 -13.58 -27.54
CA VAL A 45 -2.90 -13.98 -26.18
C VAL A 45 -2.23 -15.28 -25.75
N GLU A 46 -2.12 -16.25 -26.64
CA GLU A 46 -1.46 -17.52 -26.33
C GLU A 46 0.03 -17.30 -26.01
N GLU A 47 0.67 -16.34 -26.69
CA GLU A 47 2.04 -15.90 -26.39
C GLU A 47 2.16 -15.17 -25.05
N PHE A 48 1.09 -14.52 -24.57
CA PHE A 48 1.02 -13.85 -23.26
C PHE A 48 0.74 -14.81 -22.09
N LEU A 49 0.10 -15.96 -22.33
CA LEU A 49 -0.25 -16.92 -21.27
C LEU A 49 0.94 -17.43 -20.44
N PRO A 50 2.14 -17.70 -21.00
CA PRO A 50 3.33 -18.04 -20.21
C PRO A 50 3.68 -16.99 -19.15
N ASP A 51 3.50 -15.71 -19.45
CA ASP A 51 3.82 -14.63 -18.51
C ASP A 51 2.80 -14.53 -17.40
N LEU A 52 1.52 -14.72 -17.76
CA LEU A 52 0.46 -14.92 -16.78
C LEU A 52 0.77 -16.12 -15.87
N ALA A 53 1.27 -17.23 -16.43
CA ALA A 53 1.64 -18.41 -15.65
C ALA A 53 2.74 -18.12 -14.61
N ARG A 54 3.75 -17.31 -14.98
CA ARG A 54 4.85 -16.94 -14.08
C ARG A 54 4.39 -16.09 -12.89
N ALA A 55 3.28 -15.40 -13.04
CA ALA A 55 2.75 -14.51 -12.02
C ALA A 55 1.58 -15.11 -11.21
N VAL A 56 1.13 -16.32 -11.53
CA VAL A 56 0.21 -17.05 -10.67
C VAL A 56 1.06 -17.87 -9.70
N PRO A 57 0.86 -17.79 -8.38
CA PRO A 57 1.54 -18.70 -7.45
C PRO A 57 1.24 -20.15 -7.85
N PRO A 58 2.20 -21.09 -7.73
CA PRO A 58 2.05 -22.45 -8.23
C PRO A 58 0.73 -23.05 -7.73
N PRO A 59 -0.12 -23.56 -8.63
CA PRO A 59 -1.49 -23.87 -8.28
C PRO A 59 -1.54 -24.98 -7.24
N ASP A 60 -2.33 -24.76 -6.18
CA ASP A 60 -3.03 -25.87 -5.54
C ASP A 60 -4.06 -26.39 -6.56
N PRO A 61 -3.96 -27.65 -7.02
CA PRO A 61 -4.90 -28.21 -7.99
C PRO A 61 -6.39 -28.09 -7.58
N ALA A 62 -6.66 -27.91 -6.28
CA ALA A 62 -8.00 -27.83 -5.70
C ALA A 62 -8.57 -26.40 -5.57
N ALA A 63 -7.76 -25.35 -5.71
CA ALA A 63 -8.17 -23.96 -5.47
C ALA A 63 -8.14 -23.11 -6.75
N ARG A 64 -9.23 -22.37 -7.02
CA ARG A 64 -9.25 -21.41 -8.13
C ARG A 64 -8.63 -20.07 -7.71
N TRP A 65 -8.03 -19.36 -8.66
CA TRP A 65 -7.54 -17.99 -8.48
C TRP A 65 -8.39 -16.99 -9.29
N LEU A 66 -8.17 -15.69 -9.13
CA LEU A 66 -8.92 -14.62 -9.79
C LEU A 66 -8.09 -13.99 -10.91
N LEU A 67 -8.63 -13.96 -12.13
CA LEU A 67 -8.07 -13.15 -13.22
C LEU A 67 -8.91 -11.88 -13.36
N LEU A 68 -8.33 -10.73 -13.03
CA LEU A 68 -9.02 -9.44 -13.05
C LEU A 68 -8.60 -8.67 -14.30
N LEU A 69 -9.55 -8.41 -15.19
CA LEU A 69 -9.36 -7.65 -16.42
C LEU A 69 -9.98 -6.27 -16.24
N GLU A 70 -9.15 -5.26 -15.99
CA GLU A 70 -9.64 -3.92 -15.65
C GLU A 70 -10.23 -3.15 -16.84
N PRO A 71 -11.12 -2.16 -16.57
CA PRO A 71 -11.77 -1.38 -17.60
C PRO A 71 -10.85 -0.68 -18.60
N SER A 72 -9.62 -0.35 -18.19
CA SER A 72 -8.62 0.29 -19.05
C SER A 72 -8.09 -0.64 -20.15
N LEU A 73 -8.21 -1.96 -20.01
CA LEU A 73 -7.84 -2.89 -21.08
C LEU A 73 -8.73 -2.70 -22.33
N PRO A 74 -8.20 -2.99 -23.55
CA PRO A 74 -8.95 -2.84 -24.78
C PRO A 74 -10.24 -3.68 -24.80
N GLN A 75 -11.26 -3.23 -25.53
CA GLN A 75 -12.53 -3.95 -25.62
C GLN A 75 -12.37 -5.37 -26.21
N SER A 76 -11.38 -5.57 -27.08
CA SER A 76 -11.04 -6.90 -27.61
C SER A 76 -10.63 -7.89 -26.51
N TRP A 77 -9.88 -7.44 -25.48
CA TRP A 77 -9.56 -8.24 -24.31
C TRP A 77 -10.80 -8.55 -23.48
N GLN A 78 -11.69 -7.57 -23.33
CA GLN A 78 -12.93 -7.71 -22.55
C GLN A 78 -13.96 -8.63 -23.23
N ARG A 79 -13.89 -8.83 -24.54
CA ARG A 79 -14.77 -9.72 -25.31
C ARG A 79 -14.16 -11.10 -25.59
N LEU A 80 -12.85 -11.25 -25.40
CA LEU A 80 -12.19 -12.53 -25.59
C LEU A 80 -12.71 -13.58 -24.61
N ARG A 81 -12.90 -14.82 -25.08
CA ARG A 81 -13.31 -15.96 -24.25
C ARG A 81 -12.12 -16.54 -23.48
N TRP A 82 -11.63 -15.79 -22.50
CA TRP A 82 -10.53 -16.18 -21.61
C TRP A 82 -10.73 -17.55 -20.98
N GLU A 83 -11.96 -17.89 -20.63
CA GLU A 83 -12.37 -19.12 -19.95
C GLU A 83 -12.01 -20.39 -20.75
N ALA A 84 -11.91 -20.28 -22.08
CA ALA A 84 -11.57 -21.36 -23.01
C ALA A 84 -10.08 -21.48 -23.32
N LEU A 85 -9.26 -20.48 -22.95
CA LEU A 85 -7.82 -20.51 -23.17
C LEU A 85 -7.15 -21.55 -22.26
N HIS A 86 -6.03 -22.10 -22.71
CA HIS A 86 -5.32 -23.16 -21.97
C HIS A 86 -4.05 -22.63 -21.32
N LEU A 87 -3.98 -22.73 -19.99
CA LEU A 87 -2.79 -22.43 -19.21
C LEU A 87 -2.23 -23.73 -18.65
N ALA A 88 -0.97 -24.05 -18.96
CA ALA A 88 -0.32 -25.30 -18.54
C ALA A 88 -1.14 -26.57 -18.90
N GLY A 89 -1.76 -26.59 -20.08
CA GLY A 89 -2.53 -27.74 -20.58
C GLY A 89 -3.92 -27.92 -19.99
N ARG A 90 -4.39 -27.00 -19.13
CA ARG A 90 -5.76 -27.00 -18.58
C ARG A 90 -6.51 -25.72 -18.97
N PRO A 91 -7.82 -25.76 -19.22
CA PRO A 91 -8.58 -24.56 -19.51
C PRO A 91 -8.57 -23.60 -18.31
N LEU A 92 -8.51 -22.29 -18.56
CA LEU A 92 -8.49 -21.27 -17.52
C LEU A 92 -9.74 -21.35 -16.65
N SER A 93 -10.92 -21.64 -17.19
CA SER A 93 -12.14 -21.87 -16.41
C SER A 93 -12.03 -22.94 -15.30
N ALA A 94 -11.13 -23.92 -15.47
CA ALA A 94 -10.90 -24.95 -14.45
C ALA A 94 -9.95 -24.48 -13.33
N GLN A 95 -9.23 -23.37 -13.55
CA GLN A 95 -8.15 -22.89 -12.70
C GLN A 95 -8.41 -21.49 -12.13
N ALA A 96 -9.18 -20.67 -12.85
CA ALA A 96 -9.40 -19.26 -12.58
C ALA A 96 -10.87 -18.90 -12.69
N LEU A 97 -11.27 -17.88 -11.92
CA LEU A 97 -12.50 -17.12 -12.13
C LEU A 97 -12.11 -15.83 -12.85
N VAL A 98 -12.57 -15.68 -14.09
CA VAL A 98 -12.31 -14.49 -14.89
C VAL A 98 -13.32 -13.40 -14.52
N ILE A 99 -12.81 -12.20 -14.26
CA ILE A 99 -13.59 -11.03 -13.89
C ILE A 99 -13.28 -9.91 -14.90
N ARG A 100 -14.26 -9.58 -15.72
CA ARG A 100 -14.20 -8.54 -16.77
C ARG A 100 -14.67 -7.19 -16.23
N LYS A 101 -14.14 -6.11 -16.80
CA LYS A 101 -14.33 -4.73 -16.28
C LYS A 101 -14.17 -4.68 -14.74
N ALA A 102 -13.15 -5.37 -14.26
CA ALA A 102 -12.96 -5.63 -12.84
C ALA A 102 -12.80 -4.32 -12.07
N THR A 103 -13.54 -4.15 -10.98
CA THR A 103 -13.37 -3.02 -10.06
C THR A 103 -13.29 -3.53 -8.64
N TRP A 104 -12.39 -2.96 -7.84
CA TRP A 104 -12.38 -3.32 -6.42
C TRP A 104 -13.58 -2.68 -5.72
N HIS A 105 -14.38 -3.48 -5.04
CA HIS A 105 -15.34 -3.02 -4.06
C HIS A 105 -15.32 -3.92 -2.82
N SER A 106 -15.24 -3.33 -1.62
CA SER A 106 -15.29 -4.09 -0.37
C SER A 106 -16.64 -4.78 -0.19
N GLN A 107 -16.63 -6.02 0.30
CA GLN A 107 -17.87 -6.69 0.70
C GLN A 107 -18.37 -6.06 2.00
N ARG A 108 -19.45 -5.29 1.93
CA ARG A 108 -20.28 -5.04 3.12
C ARG A 108 -21.11 -6.29 3.37
N ALA A 109 -21.24 -6.69 4.64
CA ALA A 109 -22.16 -7.75 5.04
C ALA A 109 -23.58 -7.36 4.59
N ILE A 110 -24.06 -7.96 3.50
CA ILE A 110 -25.45 -7.81 3.08
C ILE A 110 -26.26 -8.72 3.99
N THR A 111 -27.01 -8.11 4.90
CA THR A 111 -27.91 -8.81 5.81
C THR A 111 -29.10 -9.40 5.04
N GLY A 112 -29.30 -10.72 5.19
CA GLY A 112 -30.60 -11.41 5.26
C GLY A 112 -31.61 -11.35 4.10
N LYS A 113 -31.35 -10.64 2.98
CA LYS A 113 -32.33 -10.57 1.88
C LYS A 113 -32.27 -11.84 1.02
N PRO A 114 -33.38 -12.60 0.89
CA PRO A 114 -33.40 -13.82 0.07
C PRO A 114 -33.24 -13.47 -1.40
N ALA A 115 -32.49 -14.31 -2.14
CA ALA A 115 -32.32 -14.17 -3.58
C ALA A 115 -33.67 -14.23 -4.30
N ARG A 116 -33.80 -13.48 -5.39
CA ARG A 116 -34.96 -13.56 -6.29
C ARG A 116 -34.60 -14.37 -7.53
N PHE A 117 -35.55 -15.13 -8.04
CA PHE A 117 -35.42 -15.88 -9.29
C PHE A 117 -36.56 -15.50 -10.23
N LEU A 118 -36.21 -15.09 -11.45
CA LEU A 118 -37.12 -14.82 -12.56
C LEU A 118 -36.98 -15.95 -13.58
N ASP A 119 -38.08 -16.65 -13.82
CA ASP A 119 -38.18 -17.68 -14.87
C ASP A 119 -38.78 -17.06 -16.13
N LEU A 120 -37.98 -16.96 -17.18
CA LEU A 120 -38.44 -16.63 -18.53
C LEU A 120 -38.39 -17.87 -19.44
N PHE A 121 -37.99 -19.02 -18.92
CA PHE A 121 -37.83 -20.23 -19.70
C PHE A 121 -39.19 -20.88 -20.01
N PRO A 122 -39.41 -21.46 -21.20
CA PRO A 122 -40.63 -22.20 -21.49
C PRO A 122 -40.77 -23.42 -20.56
N ALA A 123 -41.82 -23.45 -19.73
CA ALA A 123 -42.04 -24.55 -18.78
C ALA A 123 -42.22 -25.92 -19.45
N ALA A 124 -42.66 -25.94 -20.73
CA ALA A 124 -42.76 -27.16 -21.53
C ALA A 124 -41.39 -27.75 -21.92
N GLU A 125 -40.33 -26.95 -21.93
CA GLU A 125 -38.97 -27.40 -22.21
C GLU A 125 -38.25 -27.82 -20.92
N PHE A 126 -38.31 -26.97 -19.89
CA PHE A 126 -37.73 -27.25 -18.58
C PHE A 126 -38.41 -26.42 -17.50
N SER A 127 -38.96 -27.07 -16.48
CA SER A 127 -39.61 -26.38 -15.36
C SER A 127 -38.61 -26.07 -14.24
N PHE A 128 -38.04 -24.86 -14.25
CA PHE A 128 -37.19 -24.39 -13.16
C PHE A 128 -37.96 -24.21 -11.86
N LEU A 129 -39.23 -23.81 -11.96
CA LEU A 129 -40.12 -23.68 -10.80
C LEU A 129 -40.22 -25.00 -10.03
N ASP A 130 -40.48 -26.11 -10.72
CA ASP A 130 -40.57 -27.44 -10.08
C ASP A 130 -39.21 -27.87 -9.55
N ARG A 131 -38.14 -27.62 -10.32
CA ARG A 131 -36.78 -27.98 -9.92
C ARG A 131 -36.34 -27.28 -8.63
N PHE A 132 -36.68 -26.00 -8.47
CA PHE A 132 -36.26 -25.19 -7.31
C PHE A 132 -37.27 -25.16 -6.17
N GLN A 133 -38.35 -25.95 -6.24
CA GLN A 133 -39.36 -26.03 -5.18
C GLN A 133 -38.77 -26.25 -3.78
N PRO A 134 -37.74 -27.10 -3.56
CA PRO A 134 -37.11 -27.23 -2.24
C PRO A 134 -36.47 -25.93 -1.73
N LEU A 135 -35.84 -25.15 -2.62
CA LEU A 135 -35.22 -23.87 -2.26
C LEU A 135 -36.29 -22.81 -1.94
N ILE A 136 -37.39 -22.82 -2.68
CA ILE A 136 -38.54 -21.92 -2.50
C ILE A 136 -39.25 -22.20 -1.17
N LEU A 137 -39.56 -23.47 -0.89
CA LEU A 137 -40.18 -23.88 0.37
C LEU A 137 -39.28 -23.60 1.58
N SER A 138 -37.96 -23.71 1.43
CA SER A 138 -37.02 -23.34 2.50
C SER A 138 -36.85 -21.82 2.68
N GLY A 139 -37.47 -20.99 1.86
CA GLY A 139 -37.38 -19.52 1.91
C GLY A 139 -36.04 -18.94 1.43
N ARG A 140 -35.09 -19.79 0.99
CA ARG A 140 -33.76 -19.38 0.49
C ARG A 140 -33.82 -18.74 -0.90
N LEU A 141 -34.83 -19.09 -1.69
CA LEU A 141 -35.11 -18.51 -3.01
C LEU A 141 -36.56 -18.00 -3.05
N ARG A 142 -36.81 -16.85 -3.67
CA ARG A 142 -38.17 -16.36 -3.91
C ARG A 142 -38.40 -16.07 -5.39
N THR A 143 -39.56 -16.41 -5.90
CA THR A 143 -39.96 -16.12 -7.28
C THR A 143 -40.17 -14.62 -7.49
N ALA A 144 -39.70 -14.09 -8.62
CA ALA A 144 -40.02 -12.78 -9.14
C ALA A 144 -40.90 -12.92 -10.38
N ARG A 145 -41.73 -11.92 -10.66
CA ARG A 145 -42.56 -11.87 -11.88
C ARG A 145 -42.12 -10.72 -12.75
N ALA A 146 -42.12 -10.91 -14.06
CA ALA A 146 -41.73 -9.87 -15.03
C ALA A 146 -42.48 -8.54 -14.81
N SER A 147 -43.79 -8.60 -14.51
CA SER A 147 -44.62 -7.41 -14.27
C SER A 147 -44.27 -6.60 -13.02
N PHE A 148 -43.52 -7.18 -12.07
CA PHE A 148 -43.11 -6.51 -10.83
C PHE A 148 -41.60 -6.26 -10.75
N LEU A 149 -40.88 -6.52 -11.84
CA LEU A 149 -39.42 -6.55 -11.84
C LEU A 149 -38.79 -5.24 -11.38
N LYS A 150 -39.35 -4.07 -11.75
CA LYS A 150 -38.87 -2.77 -11.28
C LYS A 150 -38.94 -2.61 -9.75
N ARG A 151 -39.97 -3.16 -9.09
CA ARG A 151 -40.14 -3.14 -7.63
C ARG A 151 -39.25 -4.19 -6.96
N ASP A 152 -39.22 -5.39 -7.53
CA ASP A 152 -38.47 -6.52 -6.99
C ASP A 152 -36.95 -6.32 -7.08
N MET A 153 -36.46 -5.73 -8.18
CA MET A 153 -35.04 -5.41 -8.39
C MET A 153 -34.50 -4.49 -7.29
N ALA A 154 -35.19 -3.38 -7.00
CA ALA A 154 -34.78 -2.44 -5.97
C ALA A 154 -34.77 -3.04 -4.55
N ALA A 155 -35.59 -4.07 -4.30
CA ALA A 155 -35.72 -4.68 -3.00
C ALA A 155 -34.70 -5.80 -2.72
N THR A 156 -33.94 -6.25 -3.72
CA THR A 156 -33.22 -7.55 -3.70
C THR A 156 -31.69 -7.41 -3.63
N GLY A 157 -31.03 -8.36 -2.94
CA GLY A 157 -29.57 -8.49 -2.94
C GLY A 157 -29.04 -9.16 -4.22
N ASP A 158 -29.49 -10.39 -4.48
CA ASP A 158 -29.15 -11.21 -5.65
C ASP A 158 -30.40 -11.48 -6.51
N LEU A 159 -30.37 -11.13 -7.79
CA LEU A 159 -31.41 -11.48 -8.78
C LEU A 159 -30.84 -12.53 -9.74
N ILE A 160 -31.56 -13.64 -9.89
CA ILE A 160 -31.22 -14.75 -10.76
C ILE A 160 -32.24 -14.79 -11.91
N ILE A 161 -31.78 -14.82 -13.15
CA ILE A 161 -32.63 -14.80 -14.35
C ILE A 161 -32.32 -16.06 -15.17
N MET A 162 -33.33 -16.89 -15.39
CA MET A 162 -33.28 -18.03 -16.31
C MET A 162 -33.99 -17.65 -17.59
N ALA A 163 -33.31 -17.72 -18.73
CA ALA A 163 -33.92 -17.40 -20.02
C ALA A 163 -33.21 -18.11 -21.17
N HIS A 164 -33.85 -18.11 -22.34
CA HIS A 164 -33.12 -18.31 -23.59
C HIS A 164 -32.36 -17.04 -23.95
N GLY A 165 -31.19 -17.21 -24.56
CA GLY A 165 -30.40 -16.11 -25.10
C GLY A 165 -30.28 -16.20 -26.61
N ARG A 166 -30.39 -15.06 -27.28
CA ARG A 166 -30.27 -14.90 -28.74
C ARG A 166 -29.34 -13.74 -29.05
N SER A 167 -29.03 -13.53 -30.33
CA SER A 167 -28.13 -12.46 -30.80
C SER A 167 -28.59 -11.04 -30.43
N HIS A 168 -29.84 -10.87 -30.01
CA HIS A 168 -30.42 -9.59 -29.58
C HIS A 168 -30.72 -9.52 -28.07
N GLY A 169 -30.24 -10.50 -27.27
CA GLY A 169 -30.40 -10.51 -25.82
C GLY A 169 -31.29 -11.64 -25.29
N LEU A 170 -32.01 -11.36 -24.20
CA LEU A 170 -32.90 -12.33 -23.53
C LEU A 170 -34.21 -12.46 -24.30
N VAL A 171 -34.80 -13.66 -24.29
CA VAL A 171 -36.16 -13.88 -24.80
C VAL A 171 -37.07 -14.49 -23.72
N ASP A 172 -38.36 -14.18 -23.81
CA ASP A 172 -39.38 -14.73 -22.94
C ASP A 172 -39.81 -16.16 -23.37
N ALA A 173 -40.73 -16.74 -22.59
CA ALA A 173 -41.22 -18.10 -22.84
C ALA A 173 -42.01 -18.24 -24.17
N ALA A 174 -42.45 -17.13 -24.76
CA ALA A 174 -43.11 -17.09 -26.07
C ALA A 174 -42.11 -16.80 -27.21
N GLY A 175 -40.82 -16.64 -26.90
CA GLY A 175 -39.76 -16.34 -27.86
C GLY A 175 -39.65 -14.86 -28.24
N ASN A 176 -40.36 -13.96 -27.56
CA ASN A 176 -40.26 -12.53 -27.81
C ASN A 176 -39.04 -11.95 -27.09
N SER A 177 -38.45 -10.89 -27.66
CA SER A 177 -37.38 -10.14 -27.01
C SER A 177 -37.84 -9.60 -25.65
N PHE A 178 -37.02 -9.80 -24.62
CA PHE A 178 -37.27 -9.37 -23.26
C PHE A 178 -36.24 -8.34 -22.81
N ALA A 179 -36.66 -7.10 -22.65
CA ALA A 179 -35.82 -6.03 -22.11
C ALA A 179 -35.91 -5.98 -20.57
N LEU A 180 -34.76 -6.00 -19.91
CA LEU A 180 -34.71 -5.78 -18.47
C LEU A 180 -35.01 -4.31 -18.13
N PRO A 181 -35.99 -4.03 -17.24
CA PRO A 181 -36.31 -2.68 -16.85
C PRO A 181 -35.20 -2.09 -15.97
N VAL A 182 -34.98 -0.78 -16.11
CA VAL A 182 -34.10 -0.03 -15.21
C VAL A 182 -34.80 0.21 -13.87
N ALA A 183 -34.12 -0.15 -12.77
CA ALA A 183 -34.58 0.07 -11.40
C ALA A 183 -33.56 0.92 -10.62
N HIS A 184 -34.03 1.78 -9.72
CA HIS A 184 -33.16 2.54 -8.83
C HIS A 184 -33.63 2.36 -7.38
N PRO A 185 -32.80 1.76 -6.49
CA PRO A 185 -31.47 1.19 -6.77
C PRO A 185 -31.53 -0.08 -7.64
N MET A 186 -30.45 -0.36 -8.38
CA MET A 186 -30.27 -1.65 -9.04
C MET A 186 -29.90 -2.74 -8.01
N PRO A 187 -30.20 -4.03 -8.29
CA PRO A 187 -29.70 -5.13 -7.47
C PRO A 187 -28.18 -5.09 -7.37
N THR A 188 -27.63 -5.53 -6.22
CA THR A 188 -26.17 -5.59 -6.08
C THR A 188 -25.58 -6.60 -7.08
N ARG A 189 -26.24 -7.75 -7.27
CA ARG A 189 -25.76 -8.78 -8.20
C ARG A 189 -26.88 -9.35 -9.05
N ILE A 190 -26.57 -9.58 -10.33
CA ILE A 190 -27.47 -10.25 -11.28
C ILE A 190 -26.77 -11.49 -11.86
N TRP A 191 -27.45 -12.62 -11.85
CA TRP A 191 -27.05 -13.85 -12.53
C TRP A 191 -27.89 -14.02 -13.80
N LEU A 192 -27.29 -13.78 -14.96
CA LEU A 192 -27.86 -13.96 -16.29
C LEU A 192 -27.55 -15.38 -16.79
N LEU A 193 -28.43 -16.33 -16.52
CA LEU A 193 -28.28 -17.70 -17.01
C LEU A 193 -29.08 -17.85 -18.31
N ALA A 194 -28.43 -17.52 -19.42
CA ALA A 194 -28.95 -17.60 -20.79
C ALA A 194 -27.78 -17.80 -21.76
N CYS A 195 -27.99 -18.44 -22.91
CA CYS A 195 -26.93 -18.63 -23.91
C CYS A 195 -26.36 -17.29 -24.39
N ASN A 196 -25.04 -17.22 -24.56
CA ASN A 196 -24.39 -16.06 -25.15
C ASN A 196 -24.18 -16.27 -26.65
N VAL A 197 -25.09 -15.73 -27.45
CA VAL A 197 -25.04 -15.76 -28.92
C VAL A 197 -24.53 -14.40 -29.40
N ASP A 198 -23.47 -14.41 -30.21
CA ASP A 198 -22.84 -13.20 -30.80
C ASP A 198 -22.41 -12.13 -29.78
N GLY A 199 -22.17 -12.51 -28.52
CA GLY A 199 -21.76 -11.57 -27.46
C GLY A 199 -22.90 -10.79 -26.82
N ALA A 200 -24.17 -11.10 -27.15
CA ALA A 200 -25.32 -10.36 -26.64
C ALA A 200 -25.42 -10.35 -25.10
N MET A 201 -24.96 -11.40 -24.41
CA MET A 201 -24.93 -11.42 -22.94
C MET A 201 -23.79 -10.59 -22.36
N ASP A 202 -22.69 -10.40 -23.10
CA ASP A 202 -21.57 -9.54 -22.69
C ASP A 202 -22.00 -8.07 -22.76
N ASP A 203 -22.67 -7.69 -23.85
CA ASP A 203 -23.21 -6.33 -24.03
C ASP A 203 -24.29 -6.03 -22.97
N LEU A 204 -25.23 -6.96 -22.73
CA LEU A 204 -26.23 -6.79 -21.68
C LEU A 204 -25.62 -6.69 -20.27
N ALA A 205 -24.55 -7.46 -19.99
CA ALA A 205 -23.86 -7.36 -18.71
C ALA A 205 -23.21 -5.97 -18.53
N GLN A 206 -22.60 -5.42 -19.58
CA GLN A 206 -22.03 -4.07 -19.57
C GLN A 206 -23.10 -3.00 -19.35
N ASP A 207 -24.24 -3.10 -20.03
CA ASP A 207 -25.36 -2.17 -19.85
C ASP A 207 -25.88 -2.18 -18.41
N LEU A 208 -26.05 -3.36 -17.81
CA LEU A 208 -26.51 -3.50 -16.43
C LEU A 208 -25.52 -2.93 -15.42
N LEU A 209 -24.21 -3.09 -15.66
CA LEU A 209 -23.18 -2.43 -14.85
C LEU A 209 -23.28 -0.91 -14.97
N GLY A 210 -23.44 -0.38 -16.19
CA GLY A 210 -23.61 1.05 -16.45
C GLY A 210 -24.86 1.65 -15.80
N GLN A 211 -25.91 0.84 -15.62
CA GLN A 211 -27.14 1.22 -14.91
C GLN A 211 -27.01 1.19 -13.37
N GLY A 212 -25.87 0.75 -12.84
CA GLY A 212 -25.57 0.73 -11.41
C GLY A 212 -25.68 -0.64 -10.73
N CYS A 213 -25.81 -1.73 -11.50
CA CYS A 213 -25.57 -3.06 -10.94
C CYS A 213 -24.07 -3.19 -10.61
N ARG A 214 -23.73 -3.77 -9.46
CA ARG A 214 -22.33 -3.87 -9.05
C ARG A 214 -21.62 -5.07 -9.67
N THR A 215 -22.30 -6.20 -9.80
CA THR A 215 -21.72 -7.42 -10.38
C THR A 215 -22.75 -8.12 -11.24
N VAL A 216 -22.35 -8.54 -12.44
CA VAL A 216 -23.17 -9.40 -13.31
C VAL A 216 -22.41 -10.68 -13.58
N ILE A 217 -23.09 -11.82 -13.47
CA ILE A 217 -22.55 -13.12 -13.88
C ILE A 217 -23.32 -13.52 -15.12
N SER A 218 -22.64 -13.74 -16.24
CA SER A 218 -23.28 -14.07 -17.52
C SER A 218 -22.60 -15.25 -18.20
N ALA A 219 -23.30 -15.86 -19.16
CA ALA A 219 -22.71 -16.93 -19.92
C ALA A 219 -21.67 -16.45 -20.95
N THR A 220 -20.68 -17.28 -21.25
CA THR A 220 -19.65 -17.04 -22.27
C THR A 220 -19.89 -17.83 -23.57
N GLY A 221 -20.97 -18.62 -23.61
CA GLY A 221 -21.39 -19.40 -24.77
C GLY A 221 -22.71 -20.12 -24.48
N ASP A 222 -22.87 -21.33 -25.01
CA ASP A 222 -24.07 -22.13 -24.81
C ASP A 222 -24.19 -22.64 -23.37
N LEU A 223 -25.42 -22.60 -22.83
CA LEU A 223 -25.75 -23.05 -21.49
C LEU A 223 -27.09 -23.79 -21.53
N SER A 224 -27.09 -25.08 -21.22
CA SER A 224 -28.33 -25.89 -21.22
C SER A 224 -29.15 -25.67 -19.93
N ALA A 225 -30.47 -25.85 -19.99
CA ALA A 225 -31.33 -25.69 -18.82
C ALA A 225 -30.91 -26.57 -17.61
N PRO A 226 -30.51 -27.84 -17.78
CA PRO A 226 -29.95 -28.64 -16.68
C PRO A 226 -28.65 -28.09 -16.08
N GLU A 227 -27.83 -27.39 -16.86
CA GLU A 227 -26.61 -26.72 -16.37
C GLU A 227 -26.95 -25.46 -15.59
N MET A 228 -27.88 -24.64 -16.10
CA MET A 228 -28.42 -23.48 -15.38
C MET A 228 -28.95 -23.90 -14.00
N ALA A 229 -29.72 -25.00 -13.94
CA ALA A 229 -30.25 -25.55 -12.70
C ALA A 229 -29.15 -25.92 -11.70
N ARG A 230 -28.11 -26.61 -12.17
CA ARG A 230 -26.95 -27.01 -11.33
C ARG A 230 -26.18 -25.81 -10.79
N VAL A 231 -26.02 -24.75 -11.58
CA VAL A 231 -25.37 -23.51 -11.13
C VAL A 231 -26.14 -22.93 -9.94
N VAL A 232 -27.47 -22.77 -10.06
CA VAL A 232 -28.31 -22.26 -8.98
C VAL A 232 -28.24 -23.15 -7.75
N GLU A 233 -28.34 -24.46 -7.91
CA GLU A 233 -28.22 -25.41 -6.80
C GLU A 233 -26.87 -25.30 -6.09
N GLY A 234 -25.78 -25.14 -6.85
CA GLY A 234 -24.44 -24.91 -6.31
C GLY A 234 -24.32 -23.62 -5.48
N LEU A 235 -25.05 -22.56 -5.85
CA LEU A 235 -25.09 -21.33 -5.05
C LEU A 235 -25.72 -21.52 -3.67
N PHE A 236 -26.62 -22.49 -3.53
CA PHE A 236 -27.35 -22.80 -2.29
C PHE A 236 -26.95 -24.14 -1.66
N ALA A 237 -25.91 -24.81 -2.18
CA ALA A 237 -25.46 -26.09 -1.67
C ALA A 237 -24.96 -25.94 -0.22
N PRO A 238 -25.42 -26.79 0.71
CA PRO A 238 -24.94 -26.75 2.09
C PRO A 238 -23.48 -27.19 2.09
N ALA A 239 -22.59 -26.24 2.36
CA ALA A 239 -21.26 -26.65 2.73
C ALA A 239 -21.29 -27.20 4.15
N HIS A 240 -20.48 -28.21 4.42
CA HIS A 240 -20.29 -28.81 5.75
C HIS A 240 -19.66 -27.87 6.79
N LEU A 241 -19.84 -26.55 6.68
CA LEU A 241 -19.41 -25.57 7.67
C LEU A 241 -20.63 -24.71 8.08
N PRO A 242 -20.93 -24.64 9.39
CA PRO A 242 -22.00 -23.82 9.91
C PRO A 242 -21.57 -22.35 9.85
N ASP A 243 -21.79 -21.69 8.71
CA ASP A 243 -21.70 -20.24 8.65
C ASP A 243 -22.50 -19.71 7.46
N GLU A 244 -23.57 -18.97 7.76
CA GLU A 244 -24.32 -18.12 6.82
C GLU A 244 -23.46 -16.96 6.26
N ASN A 245 -22.18 -16.89 6.65
CA ASN A 245 -21.22 -15.82 6.36
C ASN A 245 -20.29 -16.10 5.16
N ARG A 246 -20.60 -17.05 4.27
CA ARG A 246 -19.79 -17.25 3.06
C ARG A 246 -19.84 -16.04 2.13
N SER A 247 -18.65 -15.58 1.69
CA SER A 247 -18.54 -14.54 0.68
C SER A 247 -19.26 -14.98 -0.61
N TRP A 248 -19.83 -14.03 -1.35
CA TRP A 248 -20.54 -14.37 -2.59
C TRP A 248 -19.61 -15.00 -3.63
N LEU A 249 -18.33 -14.61 -3.62
CA LEU A 249 -17.31 -15.14 -4.52
C LEU A 249 -17.03 -16.61 -4.21
N ALA A 250 -17.03 -17.00 -2.93
CA ALA A 250 -16.93 -18.41 -2.54
C ALA A 250 -18.16 -19.22 -2.98
N ARG A 251 -19.36 -18.62 -2.94
CA ARG A 251 -20.58 -19.25 -3.50
C ARG A 251 -20.49 -19.40 -5.02
N ALA A 252 -19.97 -18.39 -5.72
CA ALA A 252 -19.74 -18.45 -7.16
C ALA A 252 -18.70 -19.53 -7.53
N GLU A 253 -17.59 -19.61 -6.79
CA GLU A 253 -16.58 -20.66 -6.98
C GLU A 253 -17.19 -22.06 -6.81
N ALA A 254 -18.01 -22.27 -5.78
CA ALA A 254 -18.69 -23.54 -5.55
C ALA A 254 -19.67 -23.88 -6.69
N ALA A 255 -20.46 -22.90 -7.14
CA ALA A 255 -21.37 -23.08 -8.28
C ALA A 255 -20.63 -23.45 -9.56
N PHE A 256 -19.44 -22.88 -9.78
CA PHE A 256 -18.64 -23.17 -10.97
C PHE A 256 -17.84 -24.47 -10.85
N LYS A 257 -17.65 -25.03 -9.64
CA LYS A 257 -17.02 -26.35 -9.41
C LYS A 257 -17.99 -27.52 -9.66
N GLY A 258 -19.30 -27.28 -9.64
CA GLY A 258 -20.30 -28.32 -9.94
C GLY A 258 -20.15 -28.90 -11.35
N ALA A 259 -20.67 -30.11 -11.60
CA ALA A 259 -20.61 -30.78 -12.90
C ALA A 259 -21.38 -30.09 -14.04
N GLY A 260 -21.87 -28.86 -13.87
CA GLY A 260 -22.33 -28.00 -14.96
C GLY A 260 -21.12 -27.34 -15.61
N SER A 261 -21.01 -27.36 -16.93
CA SER A 261 -19.76 -27.04 -17.64
C SER A 261 -19.08 -25.76 -17.08
N PRO A 262 -17.91 -25.87 -16.42
CA PRO A 262 -17.20 -24.72 -15.84
C PRO A 262 -16.77 -23.69 -16.90
N LEU A 263 -16.87 -24.03 -18.18
CA LEU A 263 -16.42 -23.26 -19.35
C LEU A 263 -17.36 -22.13 -19.78
N ALA A 264 -18.52 -21.98 -19.13
CA ALA A 264 -19.63 -21.22 -19.67
C ALA A 264 -20.02 -19.95 -18.90
N LEU A 265 -19.35 -19.57 -17.80
CA LEU A 265 -19.71 -18.37 -17.03
C LEU A 265 -18.51 -17.44 -16.82
N THR A 266 -18.76 -16.13 -16.94
CA THR A 266 -17.81 -15.06 -16.59
C THR A 266 -18.45 -14.12 -15.57
N ILE A 267 -17.60 -13.45 -14.79
CA ILE A 267 -18.02 -12.41 -13.85
C ILE A 267 -17.71 -11.05 -14.49
N TRP A 268 -18.58 -10.07 -14.30
CA TRP A 268 -18.41 -8.69 -14.71
C TRP A 268 -18.50 -7.76 -13.49
N GLY A 269 -17.60 -6.78 -13.40
CA GLY A 269 -17.69 -5.66 -12.46
C GLY A 269 -16.99 -5.89 -11.12
N GLY A 270 -17.70 -5.59 -10.02
CA GLY A 270 -17.12 -5.41 -8.70
C GLY A 270 -16.81 -6.71 -7.96
N CYS A 271 -15.61 -6.84 -7.41
CA CYS A 271 -15.24 -7.90 -6.48
C CYS A 271 -14.37 -7.39 -5.33
N ASP A 272 -14.25 -8.18 -4.26
CA ASP A 272 -13.40 -7.84 -3.12
C ASP A 272 -12.08 -8.57 -3.24
N LEU A 273 -11.01 -7.81 -3.46
CA LEU A 273 -9.68 -8.33 -3.78
C LEU A 273 -8.90 -8.74 -2.55
N ASP A 274 -9.15 -8.06 -1.44
CA ASP A 274 -8.39 -8.21 -0.22
C ASP A 274 -9.29 -7.99 1.01
N PRO A 275 -9.64 -9.05 1.75
CA PRO A 275 -10.38 -9.00 2.99
C PRO A 275 -9.43 -8.99 4.21
N THR A 276 -8.12 -8.81 4.01
CA THR A 276 -7.14 -8.81 5.10
C THR A 276 -7.12 -7.47 5.85
N PRO A 277 -6.50 -7.39 7.04
CA PRO A 277 -6.28 -6.12 7.72
C PRO A 277 -5.45 -5.10 6.90
N CYS A 278 -4.67 -5.55 5.92
CA CYS A 278 -3.92 -4.66 5.00
C CYS A 278 -4.77 -4.10 3.86
N ALA A 279 -6.02 -4.53 3.71
CA ALA A 279 -6.91 -4.12 2.63
C ALA A 279 -7.06 -2.60 2.47
N PRO A 280 -7.18 -1.77 3.52
CA PRO A 280 -7.28 -0.31 3.36
C PRO A 280 -6.06 0.30 2.67
N TRP A 281 -4.85 -0.16 2.99
CA TRP A 281 -3.59 0.35 2.40
C TRP A 281 -3.39 -0.15 0.98
N ASN A 282 -3.69 -1.43 0.73
CA ASN A 282 -3.71 -1.99 -0.62
C ASN A 282 -4.75 -1.28 -1.49
N ARG A 283 -5.88 -0.88 -0.91
CA ARG A 283 -6.92 -0.10 -1.59
C ARG A 283 -6.46 1.31 -1.94
N MET A 284 -5.77 2.01 -1.04
CA MET A 284 -5.18 3.32 -1.36
C MET A 284 -4.17 3.22 -2.49
N THR A 285 -3.40 2.14 -2.51
CA THR A 285 -2.46 1.85 -3.61
C THR A 285 -3.22 1.67 -4.91
N TRP A 286 -4.23 0.78 -4.93
CA TRP A 286 -5.10 0.53 -6.07
C TRP A 286 -5.74 1.82 -6.60
N ASP A 287 -6.38 2.59 -5.73
CA ASP A 287 -7.04 3.83 -6.11
C ASP A 287 -6.04 4.82 -6.76
N ASN A 288 -4.82 4.92 -6.22
CA ASN A 288 -3.79 5.81 -6.76
C ASN A 288 -3.24 5.39 -8.12
N GLU A 289 -3.03 4.09 -8.35
CA GLU A 289 -2.62 3.57 -9.68
C GLU A 289 -3.72 3.82 -10.74
N HIS A 290 -4.95 4.12 -10.30
CA HIS A 290 -6.10 4.43 -11.15
C HIS A 290 -6.54 5.90 -11.07
N GLY A 291 -5.60 6.80 -10.77
CA GLY A 291 -5.81 8.26 -10.79
C GLY A 291 -6.57 8.84 -9.59
N ASN A 292 -7.05 8.01 -8.66
CA ASN A 292 -7.70 8.46 -7.43
C ASN A 292 -6.66 8.62 -6.32
N ARG A 293 -5.96 9.76 -6.32
CA ARG A 293 -4.93 10.08 -5.32
C ARG A 293 -5.52 10.16 -3.91
N ARG A 294 -5.35 9.09 -3.14
CA ARG A 294 -5.89 8.93 -1.76
C ARG A 294 -4.84 8.47 -0.75
N ARG A 295 -3.56 8.48 -1.12
CA ARG A 295 -2.48 8.08 -0.19
C ARG A 295 -2.34 9.17 0.88
N PRO A 296 -2.38 8.82 2.18
CA PRO A 296 -2.02 9.77 3.22
C PRO A 296 -0.55 10.16 3.04
N PRO A 297 -0.19 11.43 3.30
CA PRO A 297 1.21 11.79 3.33
C PRO A 297 1.89 11.07 4.50
N LEU A 298 3.03 10.44 4.22
CA LEU A 298 3.96 9.93 5.23
C LEU A 298 5.14 10.90 5.25
N ASP A 299 4.99 11.99 5.99
CA ASP A 299 5.85 13.16 6.00
C ASP A 299 6.18 13.62 7.44
N ASP A 300 6.79 14.80 7.58
CA ASP A 300 7.25 15.32 8.87
C ASP A 300 6.13 15.52 9.90
N GLU A 301 4.87 15.61 9.48
CA GLU A 301 3.72 15.75 10.38
C GLU A 301 3.22 14.42 10.91
N THR A 302 3.68 13.30 10.34
CA THR A 302 3.30 11.95 10.77
C THR A 302 3.62 11.76 12.25
N THR A 303 2.62 11.31 13.00
CA THR A 303 2.76 10.97 14.41
C THR A 303 3.40 9.60 14.59
N ARG A 304 3.88 9.32 15.81
CA ARG A 304 4.46 8.01 16.12
C ARG A 304 3.45 6.86 15.94
N GLU A 305 2.20 7.05 16.33
CA GLU A 305 1.17 6.02 16.21
C GLU A 305 0.85 5.70 14.74
N GLU A 306 0.76 6.75 13.91
CA GLU A 306 0.57 6.60 12.46
C GLU A 306 1.77 5.91 11.81
N PHE A 307 2.98 6.28 12.20
CA PHE A 307 4.21 5.62 11.76
C PHE A 307 4.19 4.12 12.09
N LEU A 308 3.89 3.74 13.35
CA LEU A 308 3.87 2.34 13.78
C LEU A 308 2.79 1.54 13.06
N ALA A 309 1.60 2.10 12.87
CA ALA A 309 0.53 1.48 12.10
C ALA A 309 0.97 1.25 10.65
N ALA A 310 1.51 2.28 9.98
CA ALA A 310 1.99 2.19 8.62
C ALA A 310 3.15 1.18 8.48
N TYR A 311 4.08 1.16 9.44
CA TYR A 311 5.19 0.20 9.50
C TYR A 311 4.70 -1.25 9.61
N GLN A 312 3.77 -1.53 10.53
CA GLN A 312 3.18 -2.85 10.71
C GLN A 312 2.52 -3.36 9.42
N HIS A 313 1.86 -2.48 8.68
CA HIS A 313 1.26 -2.83 7.41
C HIS A 313 2.31 -3.03 6.31
N ALA A 314 3.27 -2.12 6.15
CA ALA A 314 4.28 -2.21 5.09
C ALA A 314 5.18 -3.44 5.21
N THR A 315 5.41 -3.93 6.43
CA THR A 315 6.20 -5.14 6.69
C THR A 315 5.38 -6.44 6.68
N SER A 316 4.05 -6.33 6.60
CA SER A 316 3.17 -7.50 6.48
C SER A 316 3.37 -8.22 5.15
N ARG A 317 3.35 -9.55 5.18
CA ARG A 317 3.31 -10.39 3.95
C ARG A 317 2.03 -10.18 3.13
N GLN A 318 1.02 -9.52 3.69
CA GLN A 318 -0.24 -9.20 3.02
C GLN A 318 -0.19 -7.86 2.27
N ALA A 319 0.84 -7.03 2.51
CA ALA A 319 1.01 -5.80 1.74
C ALA A 319 1.49 -6.11 0.33
N TRP A 320 0.78 -5.57 -0.66
CA TRP A 320 1.14 -5.76 -2.06
C TRP A 320 2.51 -5.14 -2.37
N PRO A 321 3.21 -5.62 -3.41
CA PRO A 321 4.52 -5.09 -3.79
C PRO A 321 4.47 -3.60 -4.11
N LEU A 322 3.41 -3.15 -4.78
CA LEU A 322 3.19 -1.72 -5.04
C LEU A 322 2.96 -0.92 -3.75
N THR A 323 2.20 -1.46 -2.80
CA THR A 323 1.99 -0.82 -1.49
C THR A 323 3.31 -0.62 -0.77
N ARG A 324 4.13 -1.67 -0.70
CA ARG A 324 5.47 -1.60 -0.10
C ARG A 324 6.38 -0.63 -0.83
N LYS A 325 6.34 -0.61 -2.16
CA LYS A 325 7.20 0.24 -3.00
C LYS A 325 7.06 1.73 -2.67
N TRP A 326 5.86 2.22 -2.37
CA TRP A 326 5.67 3.63 -2.02
C TRP A 326 5.73 3.91 -0.51
N MET A 327 5.38 2.94 0.36
CA MET A 327 5.42 3.13 1.82
C MET A 327 6.83 3.02 2.40
N LEU A 328 7.65 2.06 1.94
CA LEU A 328 8.98 1.85 2.52
C LEU A 328 9.88 3.10 2.41
N PRO A 329 9.91 3.84 1.27
CA PRO A 329 10.59 5.14 1.12
C PRO A 329 10.46 6.09 2.32
N PRO A 330 9.28 6.66 2.58
CA PRO A 330 9.07 7.57 3.70
C PRO A 330 9.19 6.88 5.06
N LEU A 331 8.76 5.62 5.22
CA LEU A 331 8.87 4.92 6.52
C LEU A 331 10.31 4.77 6.99
N LEU A 332 11.25 4.47 6.09
CA LEU A 332 12.67 4.38 6.49
C LEU A 332 13.20 5.71 7.00
N TRP A 333 12.72 6.82 6.45
CA TRP A 333 13.09 8.15 6.90
C TRP A 333 12.39 8.51 8.21
N LEU A 334 11.08 8.24 8.34
CA LEU A 334 10.30 8.45 9.57
C LEU A 334 10.79 7.61 10.75
N ALA A 335 11.37 6.43 10.50
CA ALA A 335 11.96 5.60 11.53
C ALA A 335 13.10 6.31 12.28
N GLU A 336 13.81 7.27 11.65
CA GLU A 336 14.78 8.12 12.36
C GLU A 336 14.12 9.03 13.39
N LYS A 337 12.87 9.44 13.18
CA LYS A 337 12.15 10.30 14.12
C LYS A 337 11.44 9.50 15.20
N HIS A 338 10.90 8.33 14.85
CA HIS A 338 9.89 7.64 15.68
C HIS A 338 10.34 6.31 16.28
N ASP A 339 11.25 5.55 15.64
CA ASP A 339 11.62 4.22 16.10
C ASP A 339 12.92 3.72 15.44
N HIS A 340 14.08 4.11 16.02
CA HIS A 340 15.39 3.75 15.49
C HIS A 340 15.62 2.25 15.23
N PRO A 341 15.20 1.31 16.10
CA PRO A 341 15.28 -0.13 15.82
C PRO A 341 14.75 -0.54 14.45
N THR A 342 13.60 0.00 14.03
CA THR A 342 12.96 -0.37 12.76
C THR A 342 13.72 0.09 11.52
N MET A 343 14.64 1.07 11.65
CA MET A 343 15.46 1.54 10.54
C MET A 343 16.29 0.40 9.93
N ARG A 344 16.79 -0.52 10.76
CA ARG A 344 17.61 -1.65 10.29
C ARG A 344 16.75 -2.56 9.42
N ASP A 345 15.59 -2.96 9.91
CA ASP A 345 14.66 -3.83 9.20
C ASP A 345 14.22 -3.20 7.87
N LEU A 346 13.81 -1.94 7.90
CA LEU A 346 13.38 -1.18 6.72
C LEU A 346 14.51 -1.01 5.69
N SER A 347 15.75 -0.79 6.14
CA SER A 347 16.90 -0.64 5.25
C SER A 347 17.20 -1.91 4.46
N THR A 348 17.01 -3.09 5.07
CA THR A 348 17.20 -4.37 4.39
C THR A 348 16.10 -4.68 3.38
N GLN A 349 14.85 -4.31 3.69
CA GLN A 349 13.70 -4.61 2.83
C GLN A 349 13.63 -3.75 1.57
N ARG A 350 14.21 -2.55 1.60
CA ARG A 350 14.09 -1.58 0.52
C ARG A 350 14.95 -1.90 -0.71
N GLY A 351 16.06 -2.63 -0.56
CA GLY A 351 16.97 -2.96 -1.67
C GLY A 351 17.50 -1.74 -2.45
N ASP A 352 17.68 -1.91 -3.77
CA ASP A 352 18.14 -0.88 -4.72
C ASP A 352 17.04 0.15 -5.07
N ALA A 353 16.68 0.97 -4.08
CA ALA A 353 15.66 2.00 -4.25
C ALA A 353 16.17 3.21 -5.05
N LYS A 354 15.34 3.71 -5.99
CA LYS A 354 15.73 4.74 -6.97
C LYS A 354 15.12 6.13 -6.77
N SER A 355 14.11 6.28 -5.92
CA SER A 355 13.48 7.60 -5.69
C SER A 355 14.34 8.49 -4.76
N PRO A 356 14.19 9.82 -4.82
CA PRO A 356 14.92 10.73 -3.93
C PRO A 356 14.71 10.44 -2.44
N GLU A 357 13.46 10.31 -2.00
CA GLU A 357 13.09 9.98 -0.62
C GLU A 357 13.67 8.61 -0.22
N ALA A 358 13.64 7.69 -1.18
CA ALA A 358 14.17 6.38 -0.99
C ALA A 358 15.66 6.42 -0.61
N ILE A 359 16.45 7.15 -1.39
CA ILE A 359 17.88 7.24 -1.18
C ILE A 359 18.20 8.03 0.10
N ARG A 360 17.45 9.09 0.39
CA ARG A 360 17.61 9.86 1.65
C ARG A 360 17.48 8.97 2.89
N GLY A 361 16.44 8.13 2.98
CA GLY A 361 16.28 7.20 4.10
C GLY A 361 17.45 6.22 4.24
N LEU A 362 17.99 5.71 3.12
CA LEU A 362 19.14 4.81 3.11
C LEU A 362 20.44 5.51 3.58
N ILE A 363 20.61 6.79 3.23
CA ILE A 363 21.72 7.63 3.71
C ILE A 363 21.67 7.78 5.23
N SER A 364 20.50 8.13 5.81
CA SER A 364 20.31 8.23 7.26
C SER A 364 20.61 6.91 7.96
N ALA A 365 20.08 5.79 7.45
CA ALA A 365 20.32 4.46 8.01
C ALA A 365 21.81 4.09 8.03
N ALA A 366 22.51 4.28 6.91
CA ALA A 366 23.94 4.00 6.80
C ALA A 366 24.78 4.85 7.76
N ARG A 367 24.43 6.14 7.89
CA ARG A 367 25.11 7.07 8.81
C ARG A 367 24.98 6.61 10.27
N ARG A 368 23.77 6.19 10.69
CA ARG A 368 23.48 5.81 12.09
C ARG A 368 24.29 4.61 12.56
N VAL A 369 24.54 3.63 11.69
CA VAL A 369 25.38 2.46 12.00
C VAL A 369 26.87 2.70 11.74
N GLY A 370 27.27 3.94 11.41
CA GLY A 370 28.67 4.28 11.11
C GLY A 370 29.19 3.72 9.78
N ASN A 371 28.33 3.22 8.89
CA ASN A 371 28.72 2.69 7.58
C ASN A 371 28.86 3.83 6.56
N TYR A 372 29.89 4.66 6.76
CA TYR A 372 30.14 5.85 5.94
C TYR A 372 30.47 5.53 4.47
N ALA A 373 31.05 4.36 4.20
CA ALA A 373 31.29 3.90 2.84
C ALA A 373 29.98 3.69 2.07
N GLN A 374 28.98 3.08 2.71
CA GLN A 374 27.66 2.88 2.11
C GLN A 374 26.90 4.21 2.00
N MET A 375 26.98 5.07 3.03
CA MET A 375 26.41 6.41 2.99
C MET A 375 26.92 7.21 1.77
N ALA A 376 28.23 7.17 1.49
CA ALA A 376 28.82 7.83 0.33
C ALA A 376 28.31 7.28 -1.01
N ARG A 377 28.10 5.95 -1.11
CA ARG A 377 27.52 5.33 -2.32
C ARG A 377 26.10 5.84 -2.57
N TYR A 378 25.26 5.88 -1.54
CA TYR A 378 23.90 6.38 -1.66
C TYR A 378 23.85 7.88 -1.96
N LEU A 379 24.70 8.70 -1.33
CA LEU A 379 24.85 10.11 -1.68
C LEU A 379 25.23 10.32 -3.15
N SER A 380 26.18 9.53 -3.65
CA SER A 380 26.55 9.59 -5.07
C SER A 380 25.42 9.18 -6.00
N LEU A 381 24.54 8.26 -5.58
CA LEU A 381 23.37 7.86 -6.36
C LEU A 381 22.31 8.96 -6.37
N GLY A 382 21.99 9.52 -5.20
CA GLY A 382 21.00 10.57 -5.03
C GLY A 382 21.34 11.85 -5.78
N LEU A 383 22.59 12.31 -5.68
CA LEU A 383 23.06 13.51 -6.38
C LEU A 383 23.10 13.37 -7.92
N LYS A 384 22.97 12.15 -8.46
CA LYS A 384 22.89 11.89 -9.90
C LYS A 384 21.46 11.88 -10.44
N ILE A 385 20.44 11.98 -9.56
CA ILE A 385 19.06 12.04 -10.01
C ILE A 385 18.83 13.34 -10.81
N PRO A 386 18.33 13.26 -12.05
CA PRO A 386 17.98 14.45 -12.82
C PRO A 386 16.80 15.19 -12.17
N ASP A 387 16.73 16.50 -12.36
CA ASP A 387 15.57 17.32 -11.99
C ASP A 387 15.18 17.33 -10.50
N LEU A 388 16.14 17.10 -9.60
CA LEU A 388 15.93 17.33 -8.16
C LEU A 388 15.43 18.75 -7.91
N THR A 389 14.36 18.86 -7.13
CA THR A 389 13.90 20.14 -6.57
C THR A 389 14.99 20.78 -5.72
N VAL A 390 14.85 22.09 -5.44
CA VAL A 390 15.79 22.81 -4.56
C VAL A 390 15.88 22.15 -3.19
N SER A 391 14.73 21.78 -2.60
CA SER A 391 14.65 21.14 -1.29
C SER A 391 15.34 19.77 -1.28
N GLU A 392 15.07 18.90 -2.25
CA GLU A 392 15.71 17.59 -2.33
C GLU A 392 17.23 17.70 -2.54
N ARG A 393 17.67 18.62 -3.39
CA ARG A 393 19.10 18.88 -3.60
C ARG A 393 19.77 19.34 -2.30
N ALA A 394 19.14 20.26 -1.59
CA ALA A 394 19.64 20.76 -0.32
C ALA A 394 19.75 19.66 0.74
N ASP A 395 18.77 18.75 0.83
CA ASP A 395 18.85 17.60 1.74
C ASP A 395 20.08 16.72 1.47
N TYR A 396 20.36 16.43 0.19
CA TYR A 396 21.56 15.65 -0.17
C TYR A 396 22.86 16.39 0.18
N LEU A 397 22.92 17.70 -0.04
CA LEU A 397 24.07 18.51 0.34
C LEU A 397 24.25 18.54 1.87
N GLY A 398 23.16 18.67 2.63
CA GLY A 398 23.20 18.61 4.09
C GLY A 398 23.66 17.26 4.63
N ALA A 399 23.20 16.17 4.01
CA ALA A 399 23.68 14.82 4.35
C ALA A 399 25.16 14.61 3.98
N LEU A 400 25.63 15.19 2.87
CA LEU A 400 27.04 15.17 2.49
C LEU A 400 27.92 15.99 3.45
N ALA A 401 27.43 17.15 3.93
CA ALA A 401 28.11 17.92 4.97
C ALA A 401 28.26 17.10 6.26
N ASN A 402 27.19 16.41 6.68
CA ASN A 402 27.24 15.49 7.81
C ASN A 402 28.29 14.38 7.63
N LEU A 403 28.36 13.75 6.45
CA LEU A 403 29.37 12.73 6.15
C LEU A 403 30.79 13.28 6.32
N PHE A 404 31.09 14.45 5.74
CA PHE A 404 32.42 15.04 5.84
C PHE A 404 32.79 15.48 7.26
N ILE A 405 31.84 15.99 8.04
CA ILE A 405 32.06 16.31 9.46
C ILE A 405 32.36 15.05 10.28
N ASP A 406 31.63 13.96 10.02
CA ASP A 406 31.78 12.70 10.74
C ASP A 406 33.11 12.01 10.38
N LEU A 407 33.58 12.15 9.13
CA LEU A 407 34.91 11.71 8.67
C LEU A 407 36.07 12.66 9.04
N ASN A 408 35.80 13.73 9.80
CA ASN A 408 36.79 14.75 10.19
C ASN A 408 37.48 15.44 8.99
N LEU A 409 36.70 15.80 7.96
CA LEU A 409 37.12 16.51 6.75
C LEU A 409 36.51 17.92 6.71
N PRO A 410 36.95 18.86 7.59
CA PRO A 410 36.29 20.15 7.78
C PRO A 410 36.30 21.05 6.54
N GLU A 411 37.35 21.00 5.72
CA GLU A 411 37.42 21.81 4.50
C GLU A 411 36.44 21.32 3.42
N SER A 412 36.26 20.01 3.30
CA SER A 412 35.24 19.43 2.43
C SER A 412 33.84 19.76 2.95
N ALA A 413 33.62 19.70 4.26
CA ALA A 413 32.36 20.14 4.86
C ALA A 413 32.07 21.62 4.57
N ALA A 414 33.06 22.51 4.75
CA ALA A 414 32.92 23.94 4.47
C ALA A 414 32.50 24.21 3.02
N ALA A 415 33.15 23.54 2.05
CA ALA A 415 32.82 23.68 0.64
C ALA A 415 31.39 23.24 0.31
N ILE A 416 30.90 22.17 0.95
CA ILE A 416 29.52 21.70 0.74
C ILE A 416 28.50 22.60 1.45
N ILE A 417 28.82 23.11 2.64
CA ILE A 417 27.98 24.07 3.34
C ILE A 417 27.79 25.33 2.49
N ALA A 418 28.86 25.84 1.86
CA ALA A 418 28.77 26.98 0.92
C ALA A 418 27.85 26.66 -0.27
N ARG A 419 27.97 25.48 -0.89
CA ARG A 419 27.05 25.06 -1.97
C ARG A 419 25.61 24.93 -1.53
N HIS A 420 25.36 24.55 -0.27
CA HIS A 420 24.02 24.50 0.30
C HIS A 420 23.46 25.92 0.56
N GLU A 421 24.32 26.91 0.80
CA GLU A 421 23.92 28.32 0.91
C GLU A 421 23.48 28.91 -0.44
N ASP A 422 24.07 28.44 -1.54
CA ASP A 422 23.71 28.84 -2.90
C ASP A 422 22.35 28.31 -3.38
N CYS A 423 21.69 27.43 -2.60
CA CYS A 423 20.35 26.96 -2.92
C CYS A 423 19.32 28.11 -2.85
N LEU A 424 18.55 28.29 -3.93
CA LEU A 424 17.54 29.35 -4.06
C LEU A 424 16.20 28.89 -3.47
N TRP A 425 16.00 29.14 -2.19
CA TRP A 425 14.76 28.82 -1.49
C TRP A 425 13.68 29.86 -1.78
N ASP A 426 12.56 29.42 -2.36
CA ASP A 426 11.40 30.28 -2.63
C ASP A 426 10.53 30.49 -1.39
N ASP A 427 10.39 29.46 -0.54
CA ASP A 427 9.63 29.51 0.71
C ASP A 427 10.49 30.09 1.86
N PRO A 428 10.06 31.20 2.51
CA PRO A 428 10.73 31.74 3.69
C PRO A 428 10.87 30.75 4.85
N GLU A 429 9.92 29.84 5.02
CA GLU A 429 9.93 28.83 6.08
C GLU A 429 11.03 27.80 5.84
N ASP A 430 11.12 27.27 4.61
CA ASP A 430 12.18 26.34 4.22
C ASP A 430 13.56 26.99 4.35
N ARG A 431 13.67 28.27 3.95
CA ARG A 431 14.91 29.04 4.09
C ARG A 431 15.33 29.15 5.56
N TYR A 432 14.38 29.46 6.45
CA TYR A 432 14.63 29.53 7.88
C TYR A 432 15.18 28.20 8.42
N TRP A 433 14.55 27.06 8.09
CA TRP A 433 15.02 25.75 8.54
C TRP A 433 16.38 25.37 7.95
N ALA A 434 16.65 25.75 6.70
CA ALA A 434 17.95 25.57 6.07
C ALA A 434 19.05 26.39 6.78
N ASP A 435 18.79 27.65 7.12
CA ASP A 435 19.71 28.50 7.89
C ASP A 435 19.96 27.96 9.30
N PHE A 436 18.89 27.52 9.97
CA PHE A 436 18.97 26.92 11.30
C PHE A 436 19.84 25.65 11.30
N LYS A 437 19.68 24.77 10.30
CA LYS A 437 20.53 23.57 10.12
C LYS A 437 21.98 23.93 9.81
N ARG A 438 22.24 24.97 9.01
CA ARG A 438 23.61 25.42 8.69
C ARG A 438 24.41 25.83 9.92
N LEU A 439 23.78 26.44 10.92
CA LEU A 439 24.45 26.80 12.18
C LEU A 439 24.99 25.56 12.91
N ASP A 440 24.24 24.45 12.90
CA ASP A 440 24.68 23.16 13.46
C ASP A 440 25.94 22.64 12.75
N TRP A 441 25.91 22.63 11.42
CA TRP A 441 27.03 22.15 10.61
C TRP A 441 28.26 23.02 10.79
N ARG A 442 28.09 24.35 10.79
CA ARG A 442 29.19 25.30 11.03
C ARG A 442 29.81 25.11 12.41
N ALA A 443 28.99 24.94 13.45
CA ALA A 443 29.47 24.65 14.80
C ALA A 443 30.32 23.38 14.86
N ARG A 444 29.79 22.27 14.33
CA ARG A 444 30.51 20.97 14.32
C ARG A 444 31.76 21.00 13.45
N MET A 445 31.73 21.69 12.31
CA MET A 445 32.88 21.88 11.43
C MET A 445 33.99 22.69 12.12
N GLU A 446 33.68 23.82 12.76
CA GLU A 446 34.68 24.60 13.50
C GLU A 446 35.25 23.82 14.70
N ALA A 447 34.43 23.00 15.35
CA ALA A 447 34.93 22.08 16.38
C ALA A 447 35.95 21.08 15.81
N ARG A 448 35.74 20.55 14.59
CA ARG A 448 36.73 19.70 13.90
C ARG A 448 38.01 20.46 13.51
N ARG A 449 37.92 21.76 13.28
CA ARG A 449 39.09 22.66 13.09
C ARG A 449 39.79 23.01 14.41
N GLY A 450 39.29 22.53 15.54
CA GLY A 450 39.82 22.88 16.87
C GLY A 450 39.48 24.30 17.32
N ARG A 451 38.55 25.00 16.66
CA ARG A 451 38.11 26.36 17.01
C ARG A 451 36.82 26.30 17.84
N LEU A 452 36.95 25.88 19.08
CA LEU A 452 35.83 25.57 19.96
C LEU A 452 35.04 26.81 20.40
N HIS A 453 35.70 27.95 20.54
CA HIS A 453 35.02 29.23 20.79
C HIS A 453 34.07 29.62 19.64
N LEU A 454 34.53 29.54 18.38
CA LEU A 454 33.67 29.80 17.21
C LEU A 454 32.55 28.76 17.08
N ALA A 455 32.84 27.49 17.39
CA ALA A 455 31.82 26.45 17.42
C ALA A 455 30.71 26.78 18.44
N LEU A 456 31.09 27.25 19.63
CA LEU A 456 30.15 27.67 20.67
C LEU A 456 29.34 28.90 20.26
N ASP A 457 29.96 29.87 19.57
CA ASP A 457 29.25 31.05 19.03
C ASP A 457 28.16 30.64 18.05
N HIS A 458 28.46 29.74 17.11
CA HIS A 458 27.47 29.22 16.17
C HIS A 458 26.32 28.47 16.87
N MET A 459 26.64 27.62 17.85
CA MET A 459 25.59 26.90 18.60
C MET A 459 24.75 27.84 19.47
N THR A 460 25.35 28.90 20.00
CA THR A 460 24.64 29.95 20.74
C THR A 460 23.72 30.74 19.83
N ALA A 461 24.16 31.08 18.62
CA ALA A 461 23.30 31.69 17.61
C ALA A 461 22.15 30.76 17.23
N LYS A 462 22.41 29.45 17.07
CA LYS A 462 21.37 28.44 16.78
C LYS A 462 20.33 28.40 17.89
N ARG A 463 20.74 28.27 19.15
CA ARG A 463 19.81 28.24 20.29
C ARG A 463 18.94 29.50 20.37
N ARG A 464 19.51 30.69 20.12
CA ARG A 464 18.75 31.95 20.08
C ARG A 464 17.72 32.00 18.95
N GLN A 465 17.96 31.29 17.85
CA GLN A 465 17.03 31.21 16.72
C GLN A 465 15.99 30.11 16.88
N ALA A 466 16.13 29.19 17.84
CA ALA A 466 15.22 28.06 17.99
C ALA A 466 13.81 28.52 18.36
N ARG A 467 12.79 27.99 17.68
CA ARG A 467 11.37 28.25 18.01
C ARG A 467 10.97 27.63 19.36
N THR A 468 11.62 26.53 19.70
CA THR A 468 11.41 25.76 20.92
C THR A 468 12.75 25.40 21.52
N ASP A 469 12.98 25.73 22.79
CA ASP A 469 14.18 25.31 23.53
C ASP A 469 13.90 23.98 24.26
N ASP A 470 13.97 22.88 23.51
CA ASP A 470 13.78 21.53 24.05
C ASP A 470 15.01 21.04 24.86
N GLY A 471 16.15 21.73 24.78
CA GLY A 471 17.41 21.41 25.46
C GLY A 471 18.48 20.77 24.58
N ARG A 472 18.19 20.51 23.30
CA ARG A 472 19.15 19.84 22.40
C ARG A 472 20.35 20.73 22.09
N GLU A 473 20.12 22.01 21.81
CA GLU A 473 21.18 22.99 21.61
C GLU A 473 21.98 23.23 22.91
N LEU A 474 21.31 23.23 24.07
CA LEU A 474 21.97 23.37 25.37
C LEU A 474 22.98 22.23 25.62
N ALA A 475 22.62 20.99 25.29
CA ALA A 475 23.54 19.85 25.39
C ALA A 475 24.81 20.07 24.55
N TRP A 476 24.66 20.58 23.32
CA TRP A 476 25.81 20.90 22.47
C TRP A 476 26.63 22.09 22.99
N GLN A 477 25.98 23.13 23.53
CA GLN A 477 26.68 24.26 24.17
C GLN A 477 27.54 23.78 25.33
N LEU A 478 27.00 22.96 26.24
CA LEU A 478 27.78 22.39 27.34
C LEU A 478 28.96 21.56 26.83
N TYR A 479 28.72 20.69 25.84
CA TYR A 479 29.78 19.86 25.29
C TYR A 479 30.93 20.70 24.69
N LEU A 480 30.59 21.70 23.87
CA LEU A 480 31.58 22.59 23.24
C LEU A 480 32.29 23.49 24.26
N ALA A 481 31.56 24.04 25.24
CA ALA A 481 32.13 24.86 26.30
C ALA A 481 33.08 24.07 27.20
N THR A 482 32.73 22.82 27.52
CA THR A 482 33.58 21.92 28.32
C THR A 482 34.91 21.66 27.63
N TRP A 483 34.90 21.21 26.37
CA TRP A 483 36.14 20.97 25.64
C TRP A 483 36.89 22.27 25.33
N GLY A 484 36.17 23.38 25.12
CA GLY A 484 36.74 24.70 24.95
C GLY A 484 37.50 25.17 26.19
N TYR A 485 36.97 24.91 27.37
CA TYR A 485 37.63 25.15 28.65
C TYR A 485 38.91 24.32 28.79
N VAL A 486 38.84 23.01 28.53
CA VAL A 486 40.03 22.13 28.54
C VAL A 486 41.11 22.63 27.57
N ALA A 487 40.71 23.16 26.42
CA ALA A 487 41.60 23.72 25.41
C ALA A 487 42.04 25.18 25.68
N GLY A 488 41.60 25.80 26.78
CA GLY A 488 41.90 27.19 27.11
C GLY A 488 41.26 28.25 26.20
N GLN A 489 40.21 27.89 25.44
CA GLN A 489 39.51 28.77 24.51
C GLN A 489 38.20 29.36 25.06
N VAL A 490 37.63 28.73 26.09
CA VAL A 490 36.36 29.13 26.71
C VAL A 490 36.54 29.26 28.23
N PRO A 491 35.98 30.28 28.89
CA PRO A 491 36.06 30.41 30.35
C PRO A 491 35.38 29.26 31.09
N ALA A 492 35.97 28.83 32.22
CA ALA A 492 35.44 27.75 33.06
C ALA A 492 34.01 28.06 33.56
N GLU A 493 33.75 29.30 33.95
CA GLU A 493 32.45 29.78 34.45
C GLU A 493 31.33 29.57 33.43
N GLN A 494 31.64 29.73 32.13
CA GLN A 494 30.65 29.53 31.07
C GLN A 494 30.27 28.05 30.91
N ALA A 495 31.24 27.14 31.03
CA ALA A 495 30.96 25.70 31.01
C ALA A 495 30.16 25.27 32.25
N ALA A 496 30.50 25.81 33.43
CA ALA A 496 29.79 25.53 34.68
C ALA A 496 28.32 26.00 34.62
N ALA A 497 28.07 27.21 34.11
CA ALA A 497 26.71 27.73 33.98
C ALA A 497 25.81 26.86 33.08
N PHE A 498 26.35 26.34 31.97
CA PHE A 498 25.60 25.39 31.14
C PHE A 498 25.40 24.04 31.85
N ALA A 499 26.36 23.58 32.65
CA ALA A 499 26.23 22.32 33.40
C ALA A 499 25.10 22.40 34.43
N ASP A 500 25.01 23.51 35.17
CA ASP A 500 23.94 23.76 36.13
C ASP A 500 22.57 23.79 35.44
N GLU A 501 22.45 24.47 34.29
CA GLU A 501 21.22 24.51 33.51
C GLU A 501 20.81 23.09 33.04
N VAL A 502 21.77 22.30 32.57
CA VAL A 502 21.54 20.91 32.14
C VAL A 502 21.08 20.04 33.30
N ALA A 503 21.74 20.14 34.46
CA ALA A 503 21.38 19.40 35.66
C ALA A 503 19.96 19.74 36.13
N GLN A 504 19.57 21.02 36.07
CA GLN A 504 18.22 21.46 36.40
C GLN A 504 17.17 20.86 35.46
N ARG A 505 17.42 20.82 34.14
CA ARG A 505 16.48 20.21 33.18
C ARG A 505 16.34 18.70 33.40
N LEU A 506 17.45 18.02 33.67
CA LEU A 506 17.44 16.58 33.97
C LEU A 506 16.66 16.27 35.24
N ALA A 507 16.77 17.09 36.29
CA ALA A 507 16.01 16.90 37.53
C ALA A 507 14.47 17.00 37.32
N GLY A 508 14.01 17.69 36.28
CA GLY A 508 12.60 17.78 35.90
C GLY A 508 12.14 16.73 34.88
N SER A 509 13.02 15.86 34.42
CA SER A 509 12.73 14.84 33.38
C SER A 509 12.41 13.47 33.99
N THR A 510 11.82 12.55 33.22
CA THR A 510 11.45 11.21 33.69
C THR A 510 12.11 10.10 32.87
N ALA A 511 12.18 8.88 33.44
CA ALA A 511 12.74 7.72 32.75
C ALA A 511 11.95 7.27 31.51
N GLN A 512 10.67 7.66 31.40
CA GLN A 512 9.85 7.39 30.20
C GLN A 512 10.33 8.17 28.97
N ASP A 513 11.18 9.19 29.18
CA ASP A 513 11.75 10.05 28.15
C ASP A 513 13.02 9.46 27.50
N LEU A 514 13.33 8.17 27.72
CA LEU A 514 14.49 7.43 27.19
C LEU A 514 14.09 6.09 26.51
N GLY A 515 14.81 5.65 25.46
CA GLY A 515 14.74 4.31 24.86
C GLY A 515 14.34 4.20 23.36
N GLN A 516 14.14 5.33 22.69
CA GLN A 516 13.72 5.58 21.31
C GLN A 516 14.84 6.08 20.38
N GLY A 517 15.95 6.60 20.93
CA GLY A 517 17.22 6.84 20.24
C GLY A 517 17.49 8.28 19.76
N ASN A 518 16.57 9.23 19.96
CA ASN A 518 16.70 10.63 19.53
C ASN A 518 16.24 11.64 20.60
N GLU A 519 16.31 11.29 21.87
CA GLU A 519 15.70 12.04 22.97
C GLU A 519 16.65 13.07 23.57
N THR A 520 16.10 14.23 23.91
CA THR A 520 16.87 15.34 24.49
C THR A 520 17.54 14.96 25.80
N VAL A 521 16.88 14.14 26.64
CA VAL A 521 17.44 13.64 27.90
C VAL A 521 18.76 12.89 27.67
N ALA A 522 18.84 12.05 26.64
CA ALA A 522 20.08 11.33 26.33
C ALA A 522 21.22 12.26 25.90
N TYR A 523 20.92 13.31 25.14
CA TYR A 523 21.92 14.33 24.76
C TYR A 523 22.41 15.12 25.96
N LEU A 524 21.49 15.55 26.84
CA LEU A 524 21.80 16.28 28.06
C LEU A 524 22.68 15.45 29.01
N LEU A 525 22.32 14.17 29.23
CA LEU A 525 23.12 13.25 30.04
C LEU A 525 24.52 13.06 29.48
N ARG A 526 24.66 12.88 28.16
CA ARG A 526 25.98 12.74 27.52
C ARG A 526 26.84 13.99 27.71
N ALA A 527 26.26 15.16 27.55
CA ALA A 527 26.97 16.43 27.73
C ALA A 527 27.40 16.64 29.19
N LEU A 528 26.50 16.34 30.15
CA LEU A 528 26.78 16.45 31.58
C LEU A 528 27.86 15.46 32.03
N ALA A 529 27.81 14.21 31.56
CA ALA A 529 28.83 13.21 31.85
C ALA A 529 30.21 13.62 31.31
N ALA A 530 30.26 14.18 30.10
CA ALA A 530 31.50 14.70 29.52
C ALA A 530 32.07 15.86 30.34
N HIS A 531 31.21 16.77 30.82
CA HIS A 531 31.59 17.86 31.71
C HIS A 531 32.15 17.33 33.03
N ALA A 532 31.38 16.51 33.75
CA ALA A 532 31.76 15.94 35.04
C ALA A 532 33.08 15.16 34.96
N TRP A 533 33.32 14.43 33.87
CA TRP A 533 34.57 13.74 33.63
C TRP A 533 35.75 14.70 33.44
N ALA A 534 35.57 15.75 32.63
CA ALA A 534 36.62 16.72 32.34
C ALA A 534 36.98 17.60 33.55
N THR A 535 36.02 17.90 34.42
CA THR A 535 36.21 18.78 35.60
C THR A 535 36.39 18.03 36.92
N GLN A 536 36.23 16.70 36.92
CA GLN A 536 36.22 15.85 38.12
C GLN A 536 35.11 16.24 39.12
N ASP A 537 33.98 16.76 38.63
CA ASP A 537 32.85 17.17 39.45
C ASP A 537 32.01 15.96 39.88
N SER A 538 32.18 15.56 41.15
CA SER A 538 31.46 14.43 41.74
C SER A 538 29.94 14.61 41.83
N ALA A 539 29.44 15.85 41.94
CA ALA A 539 27.99 16.10 42.06
C ALA A 539 27.29 15.89 40.72
N HIS A 540 27.84 16.45 39.65
CA HIS A 540 27.33 16.24 38.29
C HIS A 540 27.51 14.78 37.83
N LEU A 541 28.59 14.11 38.26
CA LEU A 541 28.77 12.68 38.01
C LEU A 541 27.70 11.83 38.72
N ALA A 542 27.31 12.19 39.95
CA ALA A 542 26.24 11.49 40.67
C ALA A 542 24.88 11.67 39.98
N VAL A 543 24.58 12.87 39.48
CA VAL A 543 23.38 13.11 38.66
C VAL A 543 23.39 12.20 37.44
N ALA A 544 24.43 12.24 36.60
CA ALA A 544 24.52 11.39 35.42
C ALA A 544 24.47 9.88 35.77
N GLY A 545 25.13 9.47 36.86
CA GLY A 545 25.14 8.09 37.35
C GLY A 545 23.77 7.58 37.80
N SER A 546 22.91 8.45 38.36
CA SER A 546 21.53 8.07 38.72
C SER A 546 20.68 7.62 37.53
N TRP A 547 21.09 7.96 36.30
CA TRP A 547 20.40 7.59 35.07
C TRP A 547 20.90 6.29 34.43
N LEU A 548 22.04 5.72 34.89
CA LEU A 548 22.68 4.56 34.23
C LEU A 548 21.75 3.34 34.15
N ALA A 549 21.03 3.04 35.24
CA ALA A 549 20.13 1.88 35.28
C ALA A 549 19.04 1.94 34.20
N TYR A 550 18.54 3.14 33.88
CA TYR A 550 17.53 3.34 32.82
C TYR A 550 18.13 3.21 31.42
N ALA A 551 19.40 3.56 31.23
CA ALA A 551 20.11 3.37 29.96
C ALA A 551 20.44 1.91 29.68
N GLU A 552 20.64 1.09 30.73
CA GLU A 552 20.96 -0.34 30.63
C GLU A 552 19.72 -1.22 30.40
N ILE A 553 18.58 -0.93 31.05
CA ILE A 553 17.31 -1.66 30.87
C ILE A 553 16.80 -1.58 29.41
N GLY A 554 17.09 -0.50 28.69
CA GLY A 554 16.73 -0.35 27.27
C GLY A 554 17.39 -1.38 26.32
N ASN A 555 18.43 -2.09 26.76
CA ASN A 555 19.14 -3.11 25.98
C ASN A 555 18.82 -4.56 26.38
N GLU A 556 18.39 -4.84 27.61
CA GLU A 556 18.20 -6.23 28.10
C GLU A 556 16.84 -6.83 27.71
N ASP A 557 15.77 -6.03 27.59
CA ASP A 557 14.45 -6.51 27.14
C ASP A 557 14.34 -6.71 25.60
N ARG A 558 15.46 -6.59 24.87
CA ARG A 558 15.51 -6.61 23.39
C ARG A 558 16.50 -7.62 22.81
N GLY A 559 16.94 -8.60 23.61
CA GLY A 559 17.78 -9.74 23.20
C GLY A 559 17.02 -10.81 22.42
#